data_AF-A0A8J8IXS0-F1
#
_entry.id   AF-A0A8J8IXS0-F1
#
_cell.length_a   1.000
_cell.length_b   1.000
_cell.length_c   1.000
_cell.angle_alpha   90.00
_cell.angle_beta   90.00
_cell.angle_gamma   90.00
#
_symmetry.space_group_name_H-M   'P 1'
#
loop_
_entity.id
_entity.type
_entity.pdbx_description
1 polymer ?
#
loop_
_entity_poly.entity_id
_entity_poly.type
_entity_poly.pdbx_seq_one_letter_code
_entity_poly.pdbx_strand_id
1 'polypeptide(L)'
;MMHKKVLVLPFIIMLILSLLPKSQAAEMRIVIFVSDNEADSILAESLANIIRADAVIKVPWGVYNPEYSAEALKYAPDKVIIIGGPTAVPIDYEKDFEEIEIPYERWYGKNRYETNLAVVQKLKEEFPEEFSQIEAVYIVHGRDVLSMLTQKWVDQLSYTAKYRSIWVFTGDGYEDLSLQVLDEILKASHGRPWVEIIVTSRFVQVAHKEIPKPLFDVNTDAITSFLRERGYKVSVGNYTRGTSFNVKYTGLAKPFVLETLKLADNKTQTAEKFLDGLDIPKAKKRLDMAKEQIAKAWKLYSLGNYQEAYLLAVAANRNADFVISISAKEWNNIIQGRPEIRLKKELLRLETKVKVLKELGIDVSDIEAEINELKTILNKPVISPDEYRDILFNKIPEIKKELREVFIEEKRNIKHTPVEYVSEREEKEKHPGRSRP
;
A
#
# COMPACT_ATOMS: atom_id res chain seq x y z
N MET A 1 -36.73 14.27 -16.18
CA MET A 1 -36.82 13.03 -16.98
C MET A 1 -35.76 13.11 -18.07
N MET A 2 -35.14 12.00 -18.49
CA MET A 2 -33.85 11.86 -19.22
C MET A 2 -32.65 11.71 -18.26
N HIS A 3 -32.37 10.51 -17.77
CA HIS A 3 -31.65 9.37 -18.39
C HIS A 3 -30.18 9.33 -17.96
N LYS A 4 -29.95 8.59 -16.86
CA LYS A 4 -28.66 8.04 -16.45
C LYS A 4 -28.15 7.12 -17.56
N LYS A 5 -27.00 7.42 -18.16
CA LYS A 5 -26.20 6.41 -18.86
C LYS A 5 -25.23 5.83 -17.85
N VAL A 6 -25.60 4.68 -17.28
CA VAL A 6 -24.66 3.82 -16.57
C VAL A 6 -23.84 3.11 -17.64
N LEU A 7 -22.52 3.19 -17.53
CA LEU A 7 -21.58 2.49 -18.40
C LEU A 7 -21.66 0.99 -18.07
N VAL A 8 -22.31 0.19 -18.94
CA VAL A 8 -22.53 -1.26 -18.72
C VAL A 8 -21.34 -2.12 -19.22
N LEU A 9 -20.24 -1.50 -19.65
CA LEU A 9 -19.15 -2.23 -20.32
C LEU A 9 -18.29 -3.17 -19.43
N PRO A 10 -18.07 -2.95 -18.10
CA PRO A 10 -17.21 -3.87 -17.33
C PRO A 10 -17.90 -5.20 -16.98
N PHE A 11 -19.23 -5.28 -17.01
CA PHE A 11 -19.98 -6.48 -16.61
C PHE A 11 -19.96 -7.59 -17.68
N ILE A 12 -19.88 -7.23 -18.96
CA ILE A 12 -19.95 -8.21 -20.07
C ILE A 12 -18.64 -9.00 -20.18
N ILE A 13 -17.49 -8.37 -19.90
CA ILE A 13 -16.18 -9.05 -19.90
C ILE A 13 -16.09 -10.00 -18.70
N MET A 14 -16.60 -9.61 -17.53
CA MET A 14 -16.60 -10.44 -16.33
C MET A 14 -17.47 -11.70 -16.48
N LEU A 15 -18.57 -11.62 -17.24
CA LEU A 15 -19.45 -12.75 -17.52
C LEU A 15 -18.81 -13.77 -18.49
N ILE A 16 -18.01 -13.32 -19.46
CA ILE A 16 -17.33 -14.19 -20.44
C ILE A 16 -16.22 -15.02 -19.78
N LEU A 17 -15.56 -14.49 -18.74
CA LEU A 17 -14.57 -15.23 -17.94
C LEU A 17 -15.18 -16.42 -17.17
N SER A 18 -16.48 -16.42 -16.88
CA SER A 18 -17.15 -17.51 -16.16
C SER A 18 -17.40 -18.78 -17.00
N LEU A 19 -17.16 -18.72 -18.32
CA LEU A 19 -17.47 -19.80 -19.27
C LEU A 19 -16.23 -20.60 -19.72
N LEU A 20 -15.03 -20.30 -19.20
CA LEU A 20 -13.83 -21.04 -19.58
C LEU A 20 -13.74 -22.40 -18.82
N PRO A 21 -13.38 -23.50 -19.51
CA PRO A 21 -13.18 -24.78 -18.86
C PRO A 21 -12.05 -24.72 -17.84
N LYS A 22 -12.31 -25.18 -16.61
CA LYS A 22 -11.41 -25.14 -15.43
C LYS A 22 -10.08 -25.93 -15.58
N SER A 23 -9.72 -26.41 -16.77
CA SER A 23 -8.57 -27.31 -16.96
C SER A 23 -7.29 -26.64 -17.46
N GLN A 24 -7.27 -25.32 -17.68
CA GLN A 24 -6.07 -24.48 -17.77
C GLN A 24 -6.47 -23.08 -17.30
N ALA A 25 -6.59 -22.87 -15.99
CA ALA A 25 -6.68 -21.52 -15.47
C ALA A 25 -5.31 -20.87 -15.69
N ALA A 26 -5.20 -19.95 -16.63
CA ALA A 26 -4.07 -19.03 -16.66
C ALA A 26 -4.09 -18.30 -15.31
N GLU A 27 -3.00 -18.43 -14.54
CA GLU A 27 -2.83 -17.72 -13.27
C GLU A 27 -2.92 -16.22 -13.57
N MET A 28 -3.91 -15.55 -12.98
CA MET A 28 -4.16 -14.13 -13.21
C MET A 28 -3.01 -13.31 -12.65
N ARG A 29 -2.36 -12.48 -13.48
CA ARG A 29 -1.24 -11.65 -13.03
C ARG A 29 -1.75 -10.41 -12.30
N ILE A 30 -1.47 -10.27 -11.01
CA ILE A 30 -1.96 -9.19 -10.16
C ILE A 30 -0.79 -8.35 -9.66
N VAL A 31 -0.83 -7.04 -9.91
CA VAL A 31 0.13 -6.10 -9.31
C VAL A 31 -0.59 -5.24 -8.29
N ILE A 32 -0.04 -5.11 -7.09
CA ILE A 32 -0.56 -4.20 -6.05
C ILE A 32 0.23 -2.90 -6.07
N PHE A 33 -0.47 -1.78 -6.25
CA PHE A 33 0.05 -0.43 -6.06
C PHE A 33 -0.30 0.07 -4.68
N VAL A 34 0.68 0.59 -3.96
CA VAL A 34 0.45 1.16 -2.63
C VAL A 34 1.44 2.29 -2.37
N SER A 35 1.05 3.24 -1.53
CA SER A 35 2.02 4.24 -1.06
C SER A 35 3.05 3.59 -0.11
N ASP A 36 4.20 4.22 0.04
CA ASP A 36 5.20 3.90 1.07
C ASP A 36 4.75 4.27 2.50
N ASN A 37 3.49 4.71 2.68
CA ASN A 37 2.85 4.81 3.98
C ASN A 37 2.86 3.46 4.70
N GLU A 38 3.28 3.47 5.95
CA GLU A 38 3.58 2.27 6.73
C GLU A 38 2.36 1.36 6.90
N ALA A 39 1.18 1.93 7.16
CA ALA A 39 -0.04 1.18 7.39
C ALA A 39 -0.59 0.57 6.09
N ASP A 40 -0.72 1.37 5.04
CA ASP A 40 -1.22 0.86 3.76
C ASP A 40 -0.23 -0.14 3.15
N SER A 41 1.08 0.14 3.25
CA SER A 41 2.14 -0.72 2.69
C SER A 41 2.20 -2.08 3.35
N ILE A 42 2.11 -2.16 4.70
CA ILE A 42 2.16 -3.46 5.38
C ILE A 42 0.88 -4.28 5.13
N LEU A 43 -0.27 -3.60 5.00
CA LEU A 43 -1.52 -4.24 4.61
C LEU A 43 -1.45 -4.79 3.18
N ALA A 44 -0.86 -4.03 2.25
CA ALA A 44 -0.64 -4.45 0.87
C ALA A 44 0.29 -5.67 0.76
N GLU A 45 1.37 -5.71 1.55
CA GLU A 45 2.27 -6.88 1.61
C GLU A 45 1.54 -8.12 2.13
N SER A 46 0.73 -7.97 3.18
CA SER A 46 -0.13 -9.05 3.68
C SER A 46 -1.11 -9.54 2.63
N LEU A 47 -1.79 -8.62 1.93
CA LEU A 47 -2.70 -8.96 0.84
C LEU A 47 -1.96 -9.74 -0.26
N ALA A 48 -0.81 -9.24 -0.70
CA ALA A 48 0.00 -9.85 -1.74
C ALA A 48 0.36 -11.31 -1.42
N ASN A 49 0.69 -11.60 -0.15
CA ASN A 49 0.98 -12.95 0.30
C ASN A 49 -0.26 -13.86 0.31
N ILE A 50 -1.44 -13.31 0.63
CA ILE A 50 -2.70 -14.06 0.64
C ILE A 50 -3.11 -14.44 -0.79
N ILE A 51 -3.08 -13.47 -1.72
CA ILE A 51 -3.56 -13.66 -3.10
C ILE A 51 -2.46 -14.07 -4.09
N ARG A 52 -1.21 -14.23 -3.63
CA ARG A 52 -0.03 -14.51 -4.46
C ARG A 52 0.11 -13.51 -5.63
N ALA A 53 0.04 -12.22 -5.32
CA ALA A 53 0.22 -11.17 -6.33
C ALA A 53 1.60 -11.29 -7.03
N ASP A 54 1.79 -10.78 -8.23
CA ASP A 54 3.09 -10.82 -8.93
C ASP A 54 4.05 -9.74 -8.43
N ALA A 55 3.51 -8.64 -7.88
CA ALA A 55 4.33 -7.56 -7.33
C ALA A 55 3.57 -6.68 -6.33
N VAL A 56 4.33 -6.04 -5.45
CA VAL A 56 3.89 -4.88 -4.66
C VAL A 56 4.78 -3.70 -5.01
N ILE A 57 4.24 -2.76 -5.79
CA ILE A 57 4.94 -1.53 -6.18
C ILE A 57 4.61 -0.45 -5.16
N LYS A 58 5.64 -0.01 -4.43
CA LYS A 58 5.54 1.04 -3.43
C LYS A 58 5.89 2.38 -4.04
N VAL A 59 4.93 3.29 -4.07
CA VAL A 59 5.13 4.66 -4.57
C VAL A 59 5.32 5.64 -3.43
N PRO A 60 6.13 6.69 -3.57
CA PRO A 60 6.24 7.71 -2.55
C PRO A 60 4.89 8.38 -2.33
N TRP A 61 4.50 8.52 -1.06
CA TRP A 61 3.21 9.06 -0.70
C TRP A 61 2.94 10.41 -1.38
N GLY A 62 1.88 10.44 -2.21
CA GLY A 62 1.32 11.66 -2.76
C GLY A 62 2.14 12.21 -3.92
N VAL A 63 3.20 11.50 -4.30
CA VAL A 63 4.11 11.87 -5.37
C VAL A 63 3.80 11.02 -6.59
N TYR A 64 3.45 11.70 -7.68
CA TYR A 64 3.33 11.04 -8.96
C TYR A 64 4.71 10.99 -9.64
N ASN A 65 5.12 9.80 -10.07
CA ASN A 65 6.26 9.60 -10.94
C ASN A 65 5.92 8.45 -11.93
N PRO A 66 5.91 8.69 -13.25
CA PRO A 66 5.54 7.69 -14.24
C PRO A 66 6.44 6.44 -14.25
N GLU A 67 7.65 6.51 -13.67
CA GLU A 67 8.53 5.34 -13.55
C GLU A 67 7.86 4.20 -12.77
N TYR A 68 7.01 4.50 -11.77
CA TYR A 68 6.32 3.45 -11.02
C TYR A 68 5.24 2.75 -11.84
N SER A 69 4.35 3.48 -12.52
CA SER A 69 3.34 2.85 -13.39
C SER A 69 3.99 2.12 -14.56
N ALA A 70 5.12 2.61 -15.07
CA ALA A 70 5.90 1.89 -16.06
C ALA A 70 6.54 0.61 -15.49
N GLU A 71 7.03 0.62 -14.24
CA GLU A 71 7.50 -0.59 -13.54
C GLU A 71 6.44 -1.70 -13.50
N ALA A 72 5.16 -1.33 -13.34
CA ALA A 72 4.04 -2.27 -13.38
C ALA A 72 3.99 -3.08 -14.69
N LEU A 73 4.35 -2.44 -15.82
CA LEU A 73 4.32 -3.08 -17.13
C LEU A 73 5.28 -4.27 -17.24
N LYS A 74 6.36 -4.28 -16.43
CA LYS A 74 7.33 -5.38 -16.38
C LYS A 74 6.72 -6.70 -15.92
N TYR A 75 5.62 -6.64 -15.19
CA TYR A 75 4.88 -7.81 -14.71
C TYR A 75 3.74 -8.22 -15.65
N ALA A 76 3.47 -7.43 -16.70
CA ALA A 76 2.38 -7.66 -17.64
C ALA A 76 1.05 -8.00 -16.94
N PRO A 77 0.58 -7.16 -15.99
CA PRO A 77 -0.56 -7.48 -15.14
C PRO A 77 -1.86 -7.66 -15.94
N ASP A 78 -2.68 -8.59 -15.50
CA ASP A 78 -4.08 -8.73 -15.89
C ASP A 78 -4.99 -7.85 -15.03
N LYS A 79 -4.56 -7.53 -13.79
CA LYS A 79 -5.24 -6.58 -12.91
C LYS A 79 -4.23 -5.82 -12.05
N VAL A 80 -4.50 -4.53 -11.82
CA VAL A 80 -3.82 -3.72 -10.80
C VAL A 80 -4.77 -3.43 -9.64
N ILE A 81 -4.35 -3.71 -8.41
CA ILE A 81 -5.08 -3.33 -7.20
C ILE A 81 -4.35 -2.14 -6.57
N ILE A 82 -5.03 -1.00 -6.44
CA ILE A 82 -4.48 0.20 -5.81
C ILE A 82 -4.98 0.27 -4.37
N ILE A 83 -4.08 0.28 -3.39
CA ILE A 83 -4.40 0.42 -1.97
C ILE A 83 -4.07 1.84 -1.49
N GLY A 84 -5.05 2.44 -0.83
CA GLY A 84 -4.95 3.80 -0.30
C GLY A 84 -5.65 4.84 -1.17
N GLY A 85 -6.02 5.97 -0.57
CA GLY A 85 -6.77 7.02 -1.25
C GLY A 85 -5.93 7.82 -2.26
N PRO A 86 -6.56 8.72 -3.05
CA PRO A 86 -5.87 9.53 -4.07
C PRO A 86 -4.83 10.50 -3.49
N THR A 87 -4.90 10.80 -2.19
CA THR A 87 -3.85 11.53 -1.46
C THR A 87 -2.62 10.67 -1.20
N ALA A 88 -2.81 9.36 -0.99
CA ALA A 88 -1.75 8.40 -0.74
C ALA A 88 -1.09 7.95 -2.05
N VAL A 89 -1.92 7.46 -2.98
CA VAL A 89 -1.51 7.03 -4.31
C VAL A 89 -2.21 7.92 -5.34
N PRO A 90 -1.50 8.89 -5.95
CA PRO A 90 -2.05 9.84 -6.91
C PRO A 90 -2.96 9.23 -7.98
N ILE A 91 -4.03 9.96 -8.34
CA ILE A 91 -4.99 9.54 -9.38
C ILE A 91 -4.35 9.41 -10.77
N ASP A 92 -3.19 10.02 -11.00
CA ASP A 92 -2.51 9.94 -12.28
C ASP A 92 -2.02 8.51 -12.60
N TYR A 93 -1.78 7.66 -11.60
CA TYR A 93 -1.49 6.24 -11.84
C TYR A 93 -2.69 5.49 -12.42
N GLU A 94 -3.92 5.84 -12.02
CA GLU A 94 -5.13 5.25 -12.63
C GLU A 94 -5.23 5.58 -14.11
N LYS A 95 -4.94 6.83 -14.47
CA LYS A 95 -4.91 7.26 -15.86
C LYS A 95 -3.83 6.53 -16.66
N ASP A 96 -2.68 6.23 -16.04
CA ASP A 96 -1.63 5.44 -16.70
C ASP A 96 -2.12 4.04 -17.08
N PHE A 97 -2.86 3.39 -16.18
CA PHE A 97 -3.42 2.04 -16.41
C PHE A 97 -4.59 2.06 -17.39
N GLU A 98 -5.49 3.05 -17.29
CA GLU A 98 -6.59 3.25 -18.24
C GLU A 98 -6.07 3.45 -19.68
N GLU A 99 -5.02 4.26 -19.85
CA GLU A 99 -4.41 4.52 -21.16
C GLU A 99 -3.86 3.27 -21.86
N ILE A 100 -3.37 2.29 -21.10
CA ILE A 100 -2.82 1.03 -21.61
C ILE A 100 -3.83 -0.13 -21.49
N GLU A 101 -5.07 0.15 -21.11
CA GLU A 101 -6.14 -0.85 -20.93
C GLU A 101 -5.78 -1.97 -19.95
N ILE A 102 -5.03 -1.63 -18.90
CA ILE A 102 -4.82 -2.52 -17.76
C ILE A 102 -6.00 -2.31 -16.79
N PRO A 103 -6.81 -3.36 -16.53
CA PRO A 103 -7.87 -3.28 -15.54
C PRO A 103 -7.31 -2.91 -14.18
N TYR A 104 -7.91 -1.94 -13.51
CA TYR A 104 -7.49 -1.56 -12.17
C TYR A 104 -8.68 -1.35 -11.25
N GLU A 105 -8.43 -1.47 -9.94
CA GLU A 105 -9.42 -1.17 -8.92
C GLU A 105 -8.75 -0.56 -7.69
N ARG A 106 -9.39 0.45 -7.10
CA ARG A 106 -8.88 1.11 -5.88
C ARG A 106 -9.63 0.66 -4.64
N TRP A 107 -8.91 0.12 -3.67
CA TRP A 107 -9.43 -0.29 -2.37
C TRP A 107 -8.96 0.71 -1.30
N TYR A 108 -9.86 1.56 -0.81
CA TYR A 108 -9.50 2.63 0.12
C TYR A 108 -10.68 3.14 0.96
N GLY A 109 -10.34 3.76 2.10
CA GLY A 109 -11.26 4.55 2.91
C GLY A 109 -10.73 5.97 3.17
N LYS A 110 -11.41 6.74 4.04
CA LYS A 110 -10.98 8.11 4.36
C LYS A 110 -9.70 8.16 5.21
N ASN A 111 -9.37 7.07 5.88
CA ASN A 111 -8.21 6.92 6.76
C ASN A 111 -7.76 5.46 6.80
N ARG A 112 -6.64 5.17 7.47
CA ARG A 112 -6.04 3.83 7.54
C ARG A 112 -6.97 2.74 8.09
N TYR A 113 -7.89 3.09 8.99
CA TYR A 113 -8.83 2.13 9.58
C TYR A 113 -9.95 1.78 8.59
N GLU A 114 -10.49 2.79 7.90
CA GLU A 114 -11.46 2.56 6.83
C GLU A 114 -10.82 1.87 5.61
N THR A 115 -9.58 2.18 5.26
CA THR A 115 -8.82 1.45 4.22
C THR A 115 -8.63 -0.02 4.62
N ASN A 116 -8.31 -0.29 5.89
CA ASN A 116 -8.19 -1.66 6.38
C ASN A 116 -9.49 -2.46 6.23
N LEU A 117 -10.62 -1.85 6.57
CA LEU A 117 -11.94 -2.45 6.34
C LEU A 117 -12.23 -2.68 4.86
N ALA A 118 -12.00 -1.68 4.02
CA ALA A 118 -12.25 -1.77 2.58
C ALA A 118 -11.42 -2.91 1.93
N VAL A 119 -10.13 -3.02 2.27
CA VAL A 119 -9.26 -4.09 1.76
C VAL A 119 -9.76 -5.47 2.20
N VAL A 120 -10.15 -5.64 3.46
CA VAL A 120 -10.65 -6.93 3.98
C VAL A 120 -11.96 -7.33 3.32
N GLN A 121 -12.88 -6.38 3.16
CA GLN A 121 -14.16 -6.63 2.48
C GLN A 121 -13.96 -7.00 1.01
N LYS A 122 -13.06 -6.29 0.32
CA LYS A 122 -12.73 -6.58 -1.07
C LYS A 122 -12.00 -7.89 -1.28
N LEU A 123 -11.06 -8.22 -0.39
CA LEU A 123 -10.41 -9.53 -0.38
C LEU A 123 -11.45 -10.65 -0.21
N LYS A 124 -12.40 -10.51 0.71
CA LYS A 124 -13.49 -11.47 0.90
C LYS A 124 -14.39 -11.59 -0.34
N GLU A 125 -14.72 -10.47 -0.99
CA GLU A 125 -15.61 -10.43 -2.16
C GLU A 125 -14.95 -11.06 -3.39
N GLU A 126 -13.70 -10.69 -3.67
CA GLU A 126 -13.02 -11.01 -4.93
C GLU A 126 -12.16 -12.28 -4.86
N PHE A 127 -11.67 -12.64 -3.66
CA PHE A 127 -10.80 -13.79 -3.42
C PHE A 127 -11.30 -14.62 -2.22
N PRO A 128 -12.54 -15.15 -2.26
CA PRO A 128 -13.15 -15.82 -1.12
C PRO A 128 -12.41 -17.10 -0.70
N GLU A 129 -11.79 -17.81 -1.64
CA GLU A 129 -11.03 -19.03 -1.36
C GLU A 129 -9.77 -18.70 -0.56
N GLU A 130 -8.97 -17.73 -1.03
CA GLU A 130 -7.77 -17.21 -0.37
C GLU A 130 -8.08 -16.54 0.97
N PHE A 131 -9.18 -15.77 1.02
CA PHE A 131 -9.65 -15.16 2.27
C PHE A 131 -9.96 -16.21 3.34
N SER A 132 -10.56 -17.34 2.95
CA SER A 132 -10.84 -18.44 3.87
C SER A 132 -9.57 -19.15 4.38
N GLN A 133 -8.43 -18.94 3.73
CA GLN A 133 -7.14 -19.54 4.08
C GLN A 133 -6.28 -18.66 5.00
N ILE A 134 -6.81 -17.53 5.50
CA ILE A 134 -6.12 -16.71 6.50
C ILE A 134 -5.92 -17.53 7.79
N GLU A 135 -4.66 -17.60 8.23
CA GLU A 135 -4.22 -18.40 9.38
C GLU A 135 -3.91 -17.54 10.61
N ALA A 136 -3.62 -16.25 10.41
CA ALA A 136 -3.27 -15.35 11.51
C ALA A 136 -3.79 -13.94 11.28
N VAL A 137 -4.09 -13.26 12.37
CA VAL A 137 -4.54 -11.86 12.40
C VAL A 137 -3.60 -11.06 13.30
N TYR A 138 -2.88 -10.11 12.71
CA TYR A 138 -2.05 -9.15 13.43
C TYR A 138 -2.86 -7.91 13.77
N ILE A 139 -3.22 -7.75 15.04
CA ILE A 139 -3.87 -6.53 15.52
C ILE A 139 -2.80 -5.56 16.00
N VAL A 140 -2.88 -4.32 15.53
CA VAL A 140 -1.96 -3.26 15.92
C VAL A 140 -2.67 -1.92 15.93
N HIS A 141 -2.19 -1.01 16.77
CA HIS A 141 -2.62 0.37 16.64
C HIS A 141 -2.16 0.93 15.29
N GLY A 142 -3.05 1.54 14.52
CA GLY A 142 -2.75 1.94 13.15
C GLY A 142 -1.58 2.90 13.01
N ARG A 143 -1.17 3.59 14.08
CA ARG A 143 0.01 4.50 14.11
C ARG A 143 1.27 3.90 14.73
N ASP A 144 1.22 2.67 15.23
CA ASP A 144 2.36 2.05 15.89
C ASP A 144 3.29 1.39 14.86
N VAL A 145 3.99 2.23 14.11
CA VAL A 145 4.95 1.83 13.07
C VAL A 145 6.00 0.87 13.62
N LEU A 146 6.42 1.08 14.86
CA LEU A 146 7.39 0.21 15.51
C LEU A 146 6.86 -1.22 15.72
N SER A 147 5.62 -1.37 16.18
CA SER A 147 5.00 -2.70 16.31
C SER A 147 4.89 -3.39 14.95
N MET A 148 4.50 -2.65 13.91
CA MET A 148 4.43 -3.14 12.53
C MET A 148 5.79 -3.65 12.03
N LEU A 149 6.83 -2.82 12.10
CA LEU A 149 8.19 -3.15 11.64
C LEU A 149 8.78 -4.32 12.41
N THR A 150 8.57 -4.37 13.73
CA THR A 150 9.11 -5.47 14.52
C THR A 150 8.44 -6.79 14.17
N GLN A 151 7.12 -6.82 14.02
CA GLN A 151 6.43 -8.07 13.66
C GLN A 151 6.87 -8.53 12.28
N LYS A 152 7.01 -7.61 11.32
CA LYS A 152 7.57 -7.92 10.00
C LYS A 152 8.97 -8.53 10.10
N TRP A 153 9.84 -7.96 10.94
CA TRP A 153 11.16 -8.54 11.19
C TRP A 153 11.09 -9.92 11.82
N VAL A 154 10.19 -10.12 12.79
CA VAL A 154 9.96 -11.44 13.42
C VAL A 154 9.54 -12.46 12.36
N ASP A 155 8.63 -12.12 11.46
CA ASP A 155 8.10 -13.02 10.43
C ASP A 155 9.16 -13.42 9.38
N GLN A 156 10.22 -12.64 9.24
CA GLN A 156 11.36 -12.94 8.36
C GLN A 156 12.37 -13.94 8.97
N LEU A 157 12.27 -14.25 10.26
CA LEU A 157 13.21 -15.15 10.92
C LEU A 157 12.97 -16.59 10.47
N SER A 158 14.05 -17.34 10.23
CA SER A 158 13.97 -18.70 9.67
C SER A 158 13.24 -19.71 10.56
N TYR A 159 13.12 -19.43 11.85
CA TYR A 159 12.51 -20.32 12.85
C TYR A 159 11.08 -19.91 13.23
N THR A 160 10.55 -18.81 12.69
CA THR A 160 9.16 -18.42 12.95
C THR A 160 8.22 -19.12 11.99
N ALA A 161 7.05 -19.50 12.50
CA ALA A 161 5.98 -20.00 11.65
C ALA A 161 5.60 -18.90 10.65
N LYS A 162 5.65 -19.23 9.36
CA LYS A 162 5.22 -18.32 8.31
C LYS A 162 3.73 -18.56 8.08
N TYR A 163 2.92 -17.56 8.39
CA TYR A 163 1.46 -17.64 8.29
C TYR A 163 0.95 -16.89 7.07
N ARG A 164 -0.17 -17.34 6.50
CA ARG A 164 -1.03 -16.46 5.69
C ARG A 164 -1.73 -15.48 6.63
N SER A 165 -1.07 -14.36 6.91
CA SER A 165 -1.51 -13.38 7.91
C SER A 165 -2.05 -12.09 7.30
N ILE A 166 -3.08 -11.52 7.92
CA ILE A 166 -3.59 -10.19 7.59
C ILE A 166 -3.48 -9.22 8.78
N TRP A 167 -3.25 -7.94 8.49
CA TRP A 167 -3.23 -6.88 9.49
C TRP A 167 -4.62 -6.33 9.77
N VAL A 168 -4.91 -6.04 11.03
CA VAL A 168 -6.10 -5.35 11.50
C VAL A 168 -5.68 -4.13 12.29
N PHE A 169 -6.10 -2.95 11.82
CA PHE A 169 -5.74 -1.69 12.44
C PHE A 169 -6.83 -1.24 13.40
N THR A 170 -6.42 -0.89 14.61
CA THR A 170 -7.29 -0.33 15.65
C THR A 170 -6.75 0.99 16.17
N GLY A 171 -7.56 1.74 16.91
CA GLY A 171 -7.12 2.91 17.65
C GLY A 171 -8.26 3.77 18.15
N ASP A 172 -7.92 4.85 18.84
CA ASP A 172 -8.87 5.70 19.55
C ASP A 172 -10.02 6.19 18.64
N GLY A 173 -11.25 5.79 18.94
CA GLY A 173 -12.45 6.16 18.21
C GLY A 173 -12.69 5.37 16.91
N TYR A 174 -11.95 4.28 16.72
CA TYR A 174 -12.07 3.37 15.56
C TYR A 174 -12.23 1.90 15.98
N GLU A 175 -12.67 1.66 17.21
CA GLU A 175 -12.90 0.34 17.81
C GLU A 175 -13.85 -0.46 16.92
N ASP A 176 -15.01 0.12 16.59
CA ASP A 176 -16.08 -0.53 15.82
C ASP A 176 -15.60 -1.01 14.45
N LEU A 177 -14.76 -0.22 13.76
CA LEU A 177 -14.19 -0.61 12.47
C LEU A 177 -13.27 -1.82 12.62
N SER A 178 -12.42 -1.82 13.65
CA SER A 178 -11.50 -2.94 13.90
C SER A 178 -12.24 -4.23 14.30
N LEU A 179 -13.33 -4.11 15.07
CA LEU A 179 -14.19 -5.23 15.42
C LEU A 179 -14.97 -5.76 14.21
N GLN A 180 -15.42 -4.87 13.32
CA GLN A 180 -16.07 -5.27 12.07
C GLN A 180 -15.12 -6.07 11.18
N VAL A 181 -13.88 -5.59 11.00
CA VAL A 181 -12.85 -6.32 10.26
C VAL A 181 -12.62 -7.71 10.85
N LEU A 182 -12.47 -7.78 12.17
CA LEU A 182 -12.26 -9.05 12.86
C LEU A 182 -13.46 -10.00 12.68
N ASP A 183 -14.68 -9.49 12.75
CA ASP A 183 -15.90 -10.27 12.53
C ASP A 183 -15.97 -10.89 11.13
N GLU A 184 -15.58 -10.14 10.09
CA GLU A 184 -15.53 -10.64 8.70
C GLU A 184 -14.56 -11.83 8.57
N ILE A 185 -13.35 -11.70 9.13
CA ILE A 185 -12.33 -12.76 9.08
C ILE A 185 -12.78 -13.98 9.88
N LEU A 186 -13.30 -13.79 11.10
CA LEU A 186 -13.72 -14.88 11.97
C LEU A 186 -14.91 -15.66 11.37
N LYS A 187 -15.85 -14.98 10.71
CA LYS A 187 -16.96 -15.65 10.00
C LYS A 187 -16.47 -16.53 8.85
N ALA A 188 -15.49 -16.05 8.07
CA ALA A 188 -14.92 -16.82 6.96
C ALA A 188 -14.03 -17.98 7.41
N SER A 189 -13.53 -17.94 8.64
CA SER A 189 -12.76 -19.05 9.20
C SER A 189 -13.59 -20.32 9.41
N HIS A 190 -14.93 -20.27 9.29
CA HIS A 190 -15.86 -21.40 9.51
C HIS A 190 -15.65 -22.12 10.85
N GLY A 191 -15.21 -21.40 11.89
CA GLY A 191 -14.94 -21.98 13.20
C GLY A 191 -13.65 -22.83 13.24
N ARG A 192 -12.75 -22.69 12.26
CA ARG A 192 -11.44 -23.33 12.30
C ARG A 192 -10.64 -22.84 13.51
N PRO A 193 -10.19 -23.74 14.41
CA PRO A 193 -9.63 -23.38 15.72
C PRO A 193 -8.20 -22.85 15.70
N TRP A 194 -7.70 -22.36 14.55
CA TRP A 194 -6.28 -22.01 14.37
C TRP A 194 -6.01 -20.58 13.89
N VAL A 195 -7.01 -19.70 13.76
CA VAL A 195 -6.70 -18.28 13.50
C VAL A 195 -5.97 -17.71 14.71
N GLU A 196 -4.67 -17.51 14.59
CA GLU A 196 -3.84 -16.95 15.66
C GLU A 196 -4.05 -15.43 15.68
N ILE A 197 -4.66 -14.92 16.75
CA ILE A 197 -4.82 -13.47 16.96
C ILE A 197 -3.64 -12.97 17.79
N ILE A 198 -2.79 -12.17 17.15
CA ILE A 198 -1.58 -11.62 17.74
C ILE A 198 -1.76 -10.12 17.88
N VAL A 199 -1.79 -9.62 19.11
CA VAL A 199 -1.85 -8.19 19.37
C VAL A 199 -0.46 -7.68 19.65
N THR A 200 -0.07 -6.67 18.88
CA THR A 200 1.26 -6.06 18.97
C THR A 200 1.11 -4.65 19.54
N SER A 201 1.77 -4.42 20.68
CA SER A 201 1.86 -3.09 21.27
C SER A 201 3.21 -2.93 21.95
N ARG A 202 3.71 -1.69 21.99
CA ARG A 202 4.96 -1.31 22.64
C ARG A 202 4.68 -0.53 23.90
N PHE A 203 5.55 -0.67 24.88
CA PHE A 203 5.36 -0.07 26.20
C PHE A 203 6.27 1.10 26.43
N VAL A 204 5.75 2.04 27.21
CA VAL A 204 6.53 3.09 27.84
C VAL A 204 6.61 2.80 29.33
N GLN A 205 7.83 2.76 29.85
CA GLN A 205 8.06 2.71 31.29
C GLN A 205 8.19 4.14 31.81
N VAL A 206 7.09 4.68 32.34
CA VAL A 206 7.02 6.08 32.81
C VAL A 206 7.78 6.27 34.14
N ALA A 207 7.92 5.21 34.95
CA ALA A 207 8.72 5.17 36.17
C ALA A 207 9.02 3.71 36.61
N HIS A 208 10.06 3.49 37.42
CA HIS A 208 10.47 2.16 37.93
C HIS A 208 9.41 1.40 38.77
N LYS A 209 8.24 1.99 39.05
CA LYS A 209 7.18 1.40 39.89
C LYS A 209 5.78 1.38 39.28
N GLU A 210 5.62 1.80 38.03
CA GLU A 210 4.32 1.76 37.36
C GLU A 210 4.21 0.58 36.41
N ILE A 211 3.00 0.01 36.33
CA ILE A 211 2.66 -1.00 35.31
C ILE A 211 2.91 -0.34 33.95
N PRO A 212 3.74 -0.94 33.08
CA PRO A 212 3.98 -0.40 31.74
C PRO A 212 2.63 -0.17 31.03
N LYS A 213 2.43 1.03 30.49
CA LYS A 213 1.26 1.32 29.64
C LYS A 213 1.62 1.18 28.17
N PRO A 214 0.72 0.63 27.34
CA PRO A 214 0.95 0.58 25.92
C PRO A 214 1.04 2.03 25.40
N LEU A 215 1.96 2.23 24.46
CA LEU A 215 2.25 3.54 23.87
C LEU A 215 1.08 4.05 23.03
N PHE A 216 0.33 3.11 22.48
CA PHE A 216 -0.94 3.36 21.81
C PHE A 216 -1.96 2.38 22.33
N ASP A 217 -3.20 2.84 22.54
CA ASP A 217 -4.29 1.95 22.91
C ASP A 217 -4.61 1.03 21.74
N VAL A 218 -4.55 -0.28 21.99
CA VAL A 218 -4.91 -1.31 21.01
C VAL A 218 -6.30 -1.87 21.25
N ASN A 219 -7.12 -1.16 22.05
CA ASN A 219 -8.51 -1.51 22.33
C ASN A 219 -8.65 -2.93 22.88
N THR A 220 -7.70 -3.34 23.72
CA THR A 220 -7.55 -4.72 24.20
C THR A 220 -8.84 -5.21 24.87
N ASP A 221 -9.49 -4.36 25.66
CA ASP A 221 -10.72 -4.72 26.40
C ASP A 221 -11.90 -4.94 25.45
N ALA A 222 -12.07 -4.07 24.45
CA ALA A 222 -13.12 -4.20 23.44
C ALA A 222 -12.93 -5.49 22.62
N ILE A 223 -11.70 -5.74 22.16
CA ILE A 223 -11.36 -6.94 21.39
C ILE A 223 -11.52 -8.20 22.23
N THR A 224 -11.06 -8.19 23.48
CA THR A 224 -11.19 -9.32 24.40
C THR A 224 -12.66 -9.65 24.67
N SER A 225 -13.48 -8.63 24.90
CA SER A 225 -14.92 -8.80 25.15
C SER A 225 -15.61 -9.37 23.92
N PHE A 226 -15.36 -8.78 22.75
CA PHE A 226 -15.87 -9.24 21.46
C PHE A 226 -15.55 -10.72 21.16
N LEU A 227 -14.31 -11.14 21.45
CA LEU A 227 -13.87 -12.52 21.26
C LEU A 227 -14.54 -13.49 22.25
N ARG A 228 -14.64 -13.11 23.54
CA ARG A 228 -15.29 -13.92 24.57
C ARG A 228 -16.77 -14.13 24.27
N GLU A 229 -17.48 -13.10 23.81
CA GLU A 229 -18.89 -13.17 23.40
C GLU A 229 -19.13 -14.18 22.26
N ARG A 230 -18.12 -14.41 21.41
CA ARG A 230 -18.17 -15.38 20.32
C ARG A 230 -17.61 -16.76 20.69
N GLY A 231 -17.36 -17.00 21.98
CA GLY A 231 -16.91 -18.29 22.50
C GLY A 231 -15.42 -18.57 22.37
N TYR A 232 -14.60 -17.57 21.99
CA TYR A 232 -13.14 -17.74 21.92
C TYR A 232 -12.51 -17.70 23.30
N LYS A 233 -11.54 -18.59 23.54
CA LYS A 233 -10.71 -18.56 24.74
C LYS A 233 -9.64 -17.49 24.60
N VAL A 234 -9.79 -16.41 25.35
CA VAL A 234 -8.81 -15.31 25.39
C VAL A 234 -7.87 -15.51 26.58
N SER A 235 -6.59 -15.72 26.30
CA SER A 235 -5.50 -15.59 27.27
C SER A 235 -4.79 -14.26 27.06
N VAL A 236 -4.27 -13.63 28.11
CA VAL A 236 -3.40 -12.46 28.00
C VAL A 236 -2.08 -12.85 28.65
N GLY A 237 -1.02 -13.02 27.86
CA GLY A 237 0.28 -13.46 28.36
C GLY A 237 1.36 -13.58 27.27
N ASN A 238 2.62 -13.75 27.70
CA ASN A 238 3.76 -14.02 26.83
C ASN A 238 3.79 -15.51 26.47
N TYR A 239 3.29 -15.86 25.28
CA TYR A 239 3.32 -17.20 24.65
C TYR A 239 2.61 -18.34 25.41
N THR A 240 1.51 -18.83 24.85
CA THR A 240 1.12 -20.26 24.93
C THR A 240 0.55 -20.73 23.60
N ARG A 241 0.90 -21.94 23.15
CA ARG A 241 0.33 -22.60 21.96
C ARG A 241 -1.07 -23.13 22.27
N GLY A 242 -2.06 -22.71 21.49
CA GLY A 242 -3.47 -23.12 21.51
C GLY A 242 -4.31 -22.08 20.76
N THR A 243 -5.62 -22.27 20.64
CA THR A 243 -6.54 -21.21 20.17
C THR A 243 -6.56 -20.10 21.23
N SER A 244 -5.57 -19.21 21.17
CA SER A 244 -5.24 -18.24 22.20
C SER A 244 -4.97 -16.90 21.55
N PHE A 245 -5.70 -15.88 21.99
CA PHE A 245 -5.26 -14.50 21.87
C PHE A 245 -3.90 -14.37 22.56
N ASN A 246 -2.91 -13.81 21.88
CA ASN A 246 -1.57 -13.59 22.44
C ASN A 246 -1.24 -12.11 22.31
N VAL A 247 -1.05 -11.42 23.44
CA VAL A 247 -0.59 -10.03 23.44
C VAL A 247 0.93 -10.03 23.63
N LYS A 248 1.67 -9.71 22.57
CA LYS A 248 3.13 -9.67 22.58
C LYS A 248 3.60 -8.28 22.97
N TYR A 249 4.24 -8.20 24.12
CA TYR A 249 4.85 -6.99 24.64
C TYR A 249 6.36 -7.07 24.49
N THR A 250 6.98 -6.14 23.76
CA THR A 250 8.44 -6.04 23.70
C THR A 250 8.90 -4.60 23.95
N GLY A 251 10.08 -4.45 24.52
CA GLY A 251 10.73 -3.14 24.66
C GLY A 251 11.11 -2.54 23.30
N LEU A 252 11.41 -1.24 23.30
CA LEU A 252 11.87 -0.52 22.11
C LEU A 252 13.30 -0.98 21.76
N ALA A 253 13.48 -1.66 20.63
CA ALA A 253 14.82 -2.00 20.15
C ALA A 253 15.40 -0.86 19.30
N LYS A 254 16.64 -0.46 19.64
CA LYS A 254 17.41 0.62 18.99
C LYS A 254 17.36 0.62 17.45
N PRO A 255 17.48 -0.54 16.74
CA PRO A 255 17.45 -0.55 15.28
C PRO A 255 16.12 -0.08 14.68
N PHE A 256 14.98 -0.41 15.30
CA PHE A 256 13.67 -0.02 14.76
C PHE A 256 13.35 1.45 15.02
N VAL A 257 13.79 1.99 16.16
CA VAL A 257 13.71 3.44 16.41
C VAL A 257 14.53 4.20 15.36
N LEU A 258 15.73 3.71 15.02
CA LEU A 258 16.54 4.27 13.94
C LEU A 258 15.83 4.25 12.59
N GLU A 259 15.16 3.14 12.26
CA GLU A 259 14.37 3.04 11.03
C GLU A 259 13.20 4.04 11.01
N THR A 260 12.54 4.23 12.15
CA THR A 260 11.44 5.20 12.27
C THR A 260 11.93 6.65 12.11
N LEU A 261 13.10 6.97 12.69
CA LEU A 261 13.77 8.26 12.50
C LEU A 261 14.11 8.50 11.02
N LYS A 262 14.72 7.52 10.34
CA LYS A 262 15.03 7.62 8.91
C LYS A 262 13.78 7.86 8.07
N LEU A 263 12.70 7.14 8.35
CA LEU A 263 11.44 7.31 7.64
C LEU A 263 10.87 8.71 7.85
N ALA A 264 10.76 9.17 9.10
CA ALA A 264 10.23 10.48 9.42
C ALA A 264 11.10 11.62 8.84
N ASP A 265 12.42 11.45 8.82
CA ASP A 265 13.35 12.41 8.22
C ASP A 265 13.20 12.49 6.70
N ASN A 266 13.24 11.35 6.01
CA ASN A 266 13.01 11.28 4.56
C ASN A 266 11.68 11.92 4.18
N LYS A 267 10.61 11.63 4.94
CA LYS A 267 9.30 12.21 4.68
C LYS A 267 9.25 13.71 4.94
N THR A 268 9.97 14.20 5.95
CA THR A 268 10.11 15.65 6.22
C THR A 268 10.84 16.36 5.09
N GLN A 269 11.88 15.74 4.51
CA GLN A 269 12.58 16.27 3.33
C GLN A 269 11.67 16.28 2.09
N THR A 270 10.86 15.24 1.89
CA THR A 270 9.85 15.21 0.82
C THR A 270 8.81 16.32 1.01
N ALA A 271 8.32 16.52 2.24
CA ALA A 271 7.39 17.60 2.58
C ALA A 271 7.96 18.98 2.25
N GLU A 272 9.24 19.21 2.52
CA GLU A 272 9.95 20.44 2.16
C GLU A 272 9.98 20.66 0.65
N LYS A 273 10.41 19.66 -0.13
CA LYS A 273 10.42 19.75 -1.60
C LYS A 273 9.04 20.03 -2.19
N PHE A 274 8.00 19.43 -1.62
CA PHE A 274 6.62 19.64 -2.06
C PHE A 274 6.10 21.04 -1.76
N LEU A 275 6.51 21.62 -0.63
CA LEU A 275 6.09 22.97 -0.24
C LEU A 275 6.92 24.06 -0.95
N ASP A 276 8.07 23.72 -1.50
CA ASP A 276 8.92 24.67 -2.23
C ASP A 276 8.14 25.37 -3.35
N GLY A 277 8.32 26.68 -3.47
CA GLY A 277 7.58 27.52 -4.42
C GLY A 277 6.08 27.73 -4.11
N LEU A 278 5.52 27.14 -3.06
CA LEU A 278 4.12 27.32 -2.66
C LEU A 278 3.98 28.24 -1.43
N ASP A 279 2.96 29.11 -1.45
CA ASP A 279 2.63 29.95 -0.29
C ASP A 279 1.40 29.43 0.47
N ILE A 280 1.63 28.45 1.34
CA ILE A 280 0.60 27.86 2.19
C ILE A 280 0.99 28.03 3.66
N PRO A 281 0.57 29.11 4.35
CA PRO A 281 1.05 29.43 5.71
C PRO A 281 0.90 28.30 6.73
N LYS A 282 -0.22 27.57 6.67
CA LYS A 282 -0.48 26.43 7.57
C LYS A 282 0.47 25.25 7.30
N ALA A 283 0.87 25.04 6.05
CA ALA A 283 1.82 24.01 5.67
C ALA A 283 3.24 24.39 6.12
N LYS A 284 3.65 25.66 5.93
CA LYS A 284 4.94 26.18 6.42
C LYS A 284 5.10 25.95 7.92
N LYS A 285 4.09 26.34 8.72
CA LYS A 285 4.08 26.09 10.16
C LYS A 285 4.21 24.60 10.52
N ARG A 286 3.55 23.71 9.77
CA ARG A 286 3.61 22.27 10.02
C ARG A 286 4.97 21.68 9.63
N LEU A 287 5.58 22.17 8.55
CA LEU A 287 6.93 21.78 8.14
C LEU A 287 7.96 22.19 9.21
N ASP A 288 7.85 23.40 9.76
CA ASP A 288 8.72 23.86 10.84
C ASP A 288 8.61 22.96 12.08
N MET A 289 7.38 22.59 12.46
CA MET A 289 7.14 21.63 13.55
C MET A 289 7.76 20.26 13.26
N ALA A 290 7.63 19.75 12.02
CA ALA A 290 8.23 18.46 11.63
C ALA A 290 9.75 18.50 11.75
N LYS A 291 10.39 19.55 11.21
CA LYS A 291 11.84 19.77 11.26
C LYS A 291 12.36 19.88 12.69
N GLU A 292 11.67 20.63 13.54
CA GLU A 292 12.04 20.77 14.95
C GLU A 292 11.95 19.43 15.70
N GLN A 293 10.86 18.69 15.47
CA GLN A 293 10.62 17.41 16.11
C GLN A 293 11.64 16.36 15.66
N ILE A 294 11.95 16.26 14.36
CA ILE A 294 12.91 15.27 13.87
C ILE A 294 14.34 15.58 14.34
N ALA A 295 14.74 16.86 14.38
CA ALA A 295 16.03 17.26 14.94
C ALA A 295 16.17 16.90 16.43
N LYS A 296 15.13 17.16 17.22
CA LYS A 296 15.07 16.74 18.64
C LYS A 296 15.08 15.22 18.78
N ALA A 297 14.38 14.50 17.91
CA ALA A 297 14.33 13.05 17.92
C ALA A 297 15.72 12.42 17.71
N TRP A 298 16.48 12.91 16.71
CA TRP A 298 17.86 12.47 16.46
C TRP A 298 18.80 12.74 17.65
N LYS A 299 18.65 13.89 18.30
CA LYS A 299 19.41 14.22 19.52
C LYS A 299 19.09 13.26 20.67
N LEU A 300 17.81 12.96 20.90
CA LEU A 300 17.42 12.02 21.96
C LEU A 300 17.89 10.60 21.66
N TYR A 301 17.85 10.19 20.39
CA TYR A 301 18.39 8.91 19.95
C TYR A 301 19.88 8.77 20.25
N SER A 302 20.69 9.80 19.96
CA SER A 302 22.14 9.76 20.23
C SER A 302 22.47 9.74 21.72
N LEU A 303 21.57 10.29 22.56
CA LEU A 303 21.66 10.22 24.02
C LEU A 303 21.14 8.90 24.62
N GLY A 304 20.67 7.96 23.80
CA GLY A 304 20.11 6.68 24.24
C GLY A 304 18.66 6.78 24.74
N ASN A 305 18.02 7.95 24.63
CA ASN A 305 16.61 8.13 24.95
C ASN A 305 15.74 7.74 23.74
N TYR A 306 15.63 6.44 23.50
CA TYR A 306 14.96 5.90 22.32
C TYR A 306 13.45 6.08 22.32
N GLN A 307 12.83 6.18 23.50
CA GLN A 307 11.39 6.29 23.64
C GLN A 307 10.90 7.68 23.23
N GLU A 308 11.48 8.73 23.81
CA GLU A 308 11.14 10.09 23.45
C GLU A 308 11.59 10.41 22.01
N ALA A 309 12.69 9.80 21.54
CA ALA A 309 13.08 9.87 20.14
C ALA A 309 12.00 9.30 19.20
N TYR A 310 11.47 8.12 19.51
CA TYR A 310 10.40 7.50 18.72
C TYR A 310 9.13 8.36 18.71
N LEU A 311 8.68 8.84 19.87
CA LEU A 311 7.50 9.70 19.98
C LEU A 311 7.60 10.97 19.14
N LEU A 312 8.77 11.64 19.19
CA LEU A 312 9.02 12.82 18.36
C LEU A 312 9.09 12.50 16.88
N ALA A 313 9.68 11.35 16.49
CA ALA A 313 9.71 10.92 15.10
C ALA A 313 8.29 10.65 14.56
N VAL A 314 7.42 9.99 15.33
CA VAL A 314 6.00 9.79 14.95
C VAL A 314 5.26 11.13 14.82
N ALA A 315 5.52 12.07 15.72
CA ALA A 315 4.92 13.41 15.63
C ALA A 315 5.40 14.19 14.39
N ALA A 316 6.70 14.11 14.07
CA ALA A 316 7.29 14.71 12.88
C ALA A 316 6.66 14.13 11.61
N ASN A 317 6.54 12.81 11.55
CA ASN A 317 5.91 12.08 10.46
C ASN A 317 4.48 12.59 10.19
N ARG A 318 3.65 12.71 11.24
CA ARG A 318 2.28 13.26 11.12
C ARG A 318 2.25 14.70 10.57
N ASN A 319 3.22 15.53 10.93
CA ASN A 319 3.31 16.90 10.43
C ASN A 319 3.74 16.94 8.96
N ALA A 320 4.73 16.11 8.58
CA ALA A 320 5.17 15.95 7.20
C ALA A 320 4.03 15.47 6.29
N ASP A 321 3.27 14.46 6.72
CA ASP A 321 2.08 13.94 6.03
C ASP A 321 1.09 15.05 5.67
N PHE A 322 0.81 15.93 6.64
CA PHE A 322 -0.09 17.06 6.44
C PHE A 322 0.42 18.02 5.36
N VAL A 323 1.72 18.32 5.37
CA VAL A 323 2.36 19.21 4.41
C VAL A 323 2.34 18.61 3.00
N ILE A 324 2.72 17.33 2.85
CA ILE A 324 2.68 16.63 1.55
C ILE A 324 1.26 16.66 0.98
N SER A 325 0.26 16.29 1.80
CA SER A 325 -1.14 16.24 1.37
C SER A 325 -1.66 17.58 0.84
N ILE A 326 -1.43 18.68 1.57
CA ILE A 326 -1.93 19.99 1.16
C ILE A 326 -1.14 20.57 -0.02
N SER A 327 0.17 20.38 -0.06
CA SER A 327 1.03 20.83 -1.15
C SER A 327 0.76 20.08 -2.45
N ALA A 328 0.55 18.76 -2.40
CA ALA A 328 0.22 17.95 -3.58
C ALA A 328 -1.11 18.40 -4.21
N LYS A 329 -2.09 18.75 -3.39
CA LYS A 329 -3.36 19.32 -3.88
C LYS A 329 -3.15 20.64 -4.63
N GLU A 330 -2.30 21.51 -4.11
CA GLU A 330 -2.02 22.80 -4.73
C GLU A 330 -1.24 22.66 -6.04
N TRP A 331 -0.21 21.80 -6.07
CA TRP A 331 0.52 21.48 -7.29
C TRP A 331 -0.39 20.94 -8.40
N ASN A 332 -1.35 20.09 -8.05
CA ASN A 332 -2.33 19.59 -9.01
C ASN A 332 -3.17 20.72 -9.62
N ASN A 333 -3.57 21.73 -8.82
CA ASN A 333 -4.28 22.90 -9.35
C ASN A 333 -3.41 23.70 -10.33
N ILE A 334 -2.13 23.91 -9.99
CA ILE A 334 -1.17 24.62 -10.84
C ILE A 334 -0.95 23.90 -12.17
N ILE A 335 -0.72 22.58 -12.12
CA ILE A 335 -0.52 21.74 -13.31
C ILE A 335 -1.77 21.77 -14.20
N GLN A 336 -2.96 21.70 -13.61
CA GLN A 336 -4.21 21.81 -14.37
C GLN A 336 -4.35 23.18 -15.04
N GLY A 337 -3.90 24.26 -14.41
CA GLY A 337 -3.97 25.62 -14.94
C GLY A 337 -2.95 25.97 -16.02
N ARG A 338 -1.92 25.13 -16.28
CA ARG A 338 -0.81 25.44 -17.20
C ARG A 338 -0.67 24.40 -18.32
N PRO A 339 -1.18 24.69 -19.54
CA PRO A 339 -1.18 23.77 -20.68
C PRO A 339 0.20 23.18 -21.02
N GLU A 340 1.25 24.01 -21.05
CA GLU A 340 2.62 23.56 -21.35
C GLU A 340 3.17 22.54 -20.34
N ILE A 341 2.91 22.77 -19.05
CA ILE A 341 3.35 21.84 -17.99
C ILE A 341 2.62 20.51 -18.13
N ARG A 342 1.33 20.55 -18.45
CA ARG A 342 0.53 19.36 -18.73
C ARG A 342 1.15 18.55 -19.87
N LEU A 343 1.50 19.20 -20.97
CA LEU A 343 2.05 18.53 -22.14
C LEU A 343 3.42 17.91 -21.87
N LYS A 344 4.31 18.65 -21.16
CA LYS A 344 5.60 18.12 -20.72
C LYS A 344 5.45 16.90 -19.80
N LYS A 345 4.45 16.94 -18.91
CA LYS A 345 4.09 15.79 -18.06
C LYS A 345 3.65 14.60 -18.90
N GLU A 346 2.77 14.80 -19.88
CA GLU A 346 2.30 13.73 -20.78
C GLU A 346 3.45 13.10 -21.58
N LEU A 347 4.36 13.92 -22.10
CA LEU A 347 5.51 13.41 -22.87
C LEU A 347 6.44 12.56 -21.99
N LEU A 348 6.73 13.03 -20.77
CA LEU A 348 7.51 12.26 -19.80
C LEU A 348 6.86 10.90 -19.49
N ARG A 349 5.52 10.84 -19.38
CA ARG A 349 4.78 9.58 -19.18
C ARG A 349 5.01 8.61 -20.32
N LEU A 350 4.89 9.09 -21.56
CA LEU A 350 5.06 8.28 -22.77
C LEU A 350 6.51 7.78 -22.91
N GLU A 351 7.48 8.66 -22.72
CA GLU A 351 8.91 8.32 -22.75
C GLU A 351 9.26 7.19 -21.77
N THR A 352 8.73 7.30 -20.55
CA THR A 352 9.03 6.33 -19.49
C THR A 352 8.46 4.95 -19.83
N LYS A 353 7.25 4.91 -20.39
CA LYS A 353 6.62 3.66 -20.85
C LYS A 353 7.41 3.05 -22.02
N VAL A 354 7.77 3.84 -23.04
CA VAL A 354 8.61 3.40 -24.18
C VAL A 354 9.94 2.82 -23.70
N LYS A 355 10.62 3.51 -22.79
CA LYS A 355 11.86 3.02 -22.19
C LYS A 355 11.69 1.65 -21.55
N VAL A 356 10.63 1.43 -20.76
CA VAL A 356 10.38 0.14 -20.12
C VAL A 356 10.04 -0.95 -21.15
N LEU A 357 9.22 -0.68 -22.15
CA LEU A 357 8.91 -1.67 -23.19
C LEU A 357 10.17 -2.09 -23.96
N LYS A 358 11.04 -1.12 -24.26
CA LYS A 358 12.36 -1.37 -24.87
C LYS A 358 13.26 -2.23 -23.98
N GLU A 359 13.27 -2.00 -22.67
CA GLU A 359 13.99 -2.86 -21.69
C GLU A 359 13.45 -4.29 -21.68
N LEU A 360 12.16 -4.49 -21.99
CA LEU A 360 11.52 -5.80 -22.11
C LEU A 360 11.76 -6.47 -23.48
N GLY A 361 12.51 -5.84 -24.38
CA GLY A 361 12.79 -6.35 -25.72
C GLY A 361 11.67 -6.16 -26.73
N ILE A 362 10.68 -5.32 -26.41
CA ILE A 362 9.58 -4.96 -27.31
C ILE A 362 10.04 -3.84 -28.24
N ASP A 363 9.78 -3.98 -29.55
CA ASP A 363 10.12 -2.95 -30.52
C ASP A 363 9.14 -1.77 -30.41
N VAL A 364 9.70 -0.60 -30.13
CA VAL A 364 8.99 0.67 -29.95
C VAL A 364 9.72 1.79 -30.70
N SER A 365 10.52 1.44 -31.71
CA SER A 365 11.41 2.38 -32.40
C SER A 365 10.65 3.51 -33.09
N ASP A 366 9.51 3.21 -33.71
CA ASP A 366 8.66 4.20 -34.38
C ASP A 366 8.04 5.19 -33.36
N ILE A 367 7.47 4.66 -32.27
CA ILE A 367 6.90 5.44 -31.17
C ILE A 367 7.97 6.36 -30.54
N GLU A 368 9.19 5.85 -30.34
CA GLU A 368 10.32 6.63 -29.81
C GLU A 368 10.69 7.80 -30.74
N ALA A 369 10.65 7.58 -32.06
CA ALA A 369 10.91 8.62 -33.06
C ALA A 369 9.86 9.75 -32.99
N GLU A 370 8.57 9.41 -32.90
CA GLU A 370 7.47 10.38 -32.80
C GLU A 370 7.56 11.23 -31.52
N ILE A 371 7.85 10.59 -30.38
CA ILE A 371 8.07 11.30 -29.11
C ILE A 371 9.24 12.28 -29.22
N ASN A 372 10.33 11.90 -29.90
CA ASN A 372 11.48 12.78 -30.09
C ASN A 372 11.20 13.95 -31.04
N GLU A 373 10.36 13.76 -32.07
CA GLU A 373 9.84 14.85 -32.88
C GLU A 373 9.03 15.84 -32.02
N LEU A 374 8.11 15.34 -31.21
CA LEU A 374 7.31 16.16 -30.30
C LEU A 374 8.18 16.95 -29.32
N LYS A 375 9.20 16.34 -28.71
CA LYS A 375 10.17 17.06 -27.86
C LYS A 375 10.79 18.25 -28.56
N THR A 376 11.18 18.07 -29.82
CA THR A 376 11.82 19.11 -30.62
C THR A 376 10.87 20.27 -30.85
N ILE A 377 9.59 20.00 -31.11
CA ILE A 377 8.56 21.03 -31.23
C ILE A 377 8.35 21.76 -29.90
N LEU A 378 8.34 21.04 -28.78
CA LEU A 378 8.09 21.61 -27.45
C LEU A 378 9.24 22.41 -26.86
N ASN A 379 10.44 22.24 -27.41
CA ASN A 379 11.61 23.04 -27.05
C ASN A 379 11.72 24.32 -27.87
N LYS A 380 10.83 24.56 -28.84
CA LYS A 380 10.78 25.85 -29.56
C LYS A 380 10.43 26.98 -28.56
N PRO A 381 11.04 28.18 -28.69
CA PRO A 381 10.76 29.31 -27.81
C PRO A 381 9.30 29.78 -27.88
N VAL A 382 8.64 29.57 -29.02
CA VAL A 382 7.25 29.92 -29.27
C VAL A 382 6.60 28.75 -30.01
N ILE A 383 5.43 28.35 -29.54
CA ILE A 383 4.60 27.31 -30.15
C ILE A 383 3.26 27.96 -30.48
N SER A 384 2.80 27.80 -31.71
CA SER A 384 1.51 28.38 -32.10
C SER A 384 0.36 27.66 -31.36
N PRO A 385 -0.77 28.35 -31.08
CA PRO A 385 -1.94 27.72 -30.49
C PRO A 385 -2.46 26.51 -31.30
N ASP A 386 -2.31 26.55 -32.63
CA ASP A 386 -2.72 25.47 -33.53
C ASP A 386 -1.79 24.26 -33.45
N GLU A 387 -0.46 24.46 -33.47
CA GLU A 387 0.51 23.37 -33.22
C GLU A 387 0.27 22.74 -31.84
N TYR A 388 0.03 23.54 -30.81
CA TYR A 388 -0.27 23.03 -29.47
C TYR A 388 -1.54 22.17 -29.47
N ARG A 389 -2.60 22.65 -30.12
CA ARG A 389 -3.88 21.93 -30.23
C ARG A 389 -3.70 20.61 -30.97
N ASP A 390 -2.94 20.62 -32.07
CA ASP A 390 -2.64 19.42 -32.85
C ASP A 390 -1.90 18.37 -32.02
N ILE A 391 -0.86 18.77 -31.27
CA ILE A 391 -0.12 17.83 -30.42
C ILE A 391 -1.03 17.22 -29.36
N LEU A 392 -1.84 18.05 -28.68
CA LEU A 392 -2.67 17.60 -27.56
C LEU A 392 -3.81 16.68 -28.00
N PHE A 393 -4.47 16.99 -29.12
CA PHE A 393 -5.69 16.30 -29.53
C PHE A 393 -5.50 15.25 -30.63
N ASN A 394 -4.36 15.26 -31.33
CA ASN A 394 -4.08 14.32 -32.41
C ASN A 394 -2.82 13.46 -32.09
N LYS A 395 -1.64 14.08 -32.05
CA LYS A 395 -0.36 13.33 -31.94
C LYS A 395 -0.23 12.53 -30.63
N ILE A 396 -0.53 13.13 -29.46
CA ILE A 396 -0.47 12.40 -28.17
C ILE A 396 -1.46 11.23 -28.12
N PRO A 397 -2.75 11.41 -28.48
CA PRO A 397 -3.68 10.29 -28.56
C PRO A 397 -3.26 9.16 -29.50
N GLU A 398 -2.64 9.49 -30.64
CA GLU A 398 -2.11 8.51 -31.60
C GLU A 398 -0.97 7.69 -30.98
N ILE A 399 0.05 8.35 -30.43
CA ILE A 399 1.15 7.68 -29.71
C ILE A 399 0.63 6.79 -28.58
N LYS A 400 -0.36 7.26 -27.80
CA LYS A 400 -0.97 6.46 -26.72
C LYS A 400 -1.64 5.20 -27.26
N LYS A 401 -2.33 5.31 -28.39
CA LYS A 401 -3.00 4.18 -29.04
C LYS A 401 -1.98 3.15 -29.51
N GLU A 402 -0.93 3.57 -30.21
CA GLU A 402 0.11 2.67 -30.70
C GLU A 402 0.83 1.95 -29.55
N LEU A 403 1.22 2.71 -28.52
CA LEU A 403 1.87 2.17 -27.33
C LEU A 403 1.02 1.10 -26.64
N ARG A 404 -0.29 1.33 -26.55
CA ARG A 404 -1.24 0.37 -26.01
C ARG A 404 -1.34 -0.88 -26.88
N GLU A 405 -1.47 -0.72 -28.19
CA GLU A 405 -1.61 -1.84 -29.14
C GLU A 405 -0.37 -2.76 -29.05
N VAL A 406 0.83 -2.17 -29.09
CA VAL A 406 2.10 -2.88 -28.91
C VAL A 406 2.16 -3.62 -27.58
N PHE A 407 1.76 -2.97 -26.47
CA PHE A 407 1.76 -3.63 -25.17
C PHE A 407 0.76 -4.81 -25.12
N ILE A 408 -0.46 -4.64 -25.62
CA ILE A 408 -1.49 -5.71 -25.59
C ILE A 408 -1.05 -6.92 -26.42
N GLU A 409 -0.42 -6.70 -27.56
CA GLU A 409 0.09 -7.75 -28.43
C GLU A 409 1.21 -8.54 -27.74
N GLU A 410 2.18 -7.84 -27.15
CA GLU A 410 3.38 -8.45 -26.60
C GLU A 410 3.26 -8.91 -25.14
N LYS A 411 2.25 -8.46 -24.38
CA LYS A 411 2.20 -8.72 -22.93
C LYS A 411 2.22 -10.20 -22.55
N ARG A 412 1.72 -11.08 -23.42
CA ARG A 412 1.73 -12.53 -23.21
C ARG A 412 3.12 -13.14 -23.33
N ASN A 413 4.02 -12.49 -24.07
CA ASN A 413 5.40 -12.92 -24.29
C ASN A 413 6.36 -12.42 -23.20
N ILE A 414 5.93 -11.45 -22.38
CA ILE A 414 6.70 -10.95 -21.25
C ILE A 414 6.87 -12.08 -20.22
N LYS A 415 8.12 -12.52 -20.05
CA LYS A 415 8.53 -13.45 -18.99
C LYS A 415 8.75 -12.64 -17.71
N HIS A 416 8.09 -13.06 -16.63
CA HIS A 416 8.38 -12.55 -15.29
C HIS A 416 8.81 -13.71 -14.39
N THR A 417 9.67 -13.40 -13.43
CA THR A 417 10.02 -14.34 -12.35
C THR A 417 8.97 -14.15 -11.25
N PRO A 418 8.21 -15.19 -10.88
CA PRO A 418 7.23 -15.08 -9.80
C PRO A 418 7.90 -14.64 -8.50
N VAL A 419 7.20 -13.83 -7.71
CA VAL A 419 7.65 -13.51 -6.35
C VAL A 419 7.55 -14.76 -5.49
N GLU A 420 8.61 -15.07 -4.74
CA GLU A 420 8.59 -16.17 -3.78
C GLU A 420 7.69 -15.82 -2.58
N TYR A 421 6.50 -16.42 -2.55
CA TYR A 421 5.59 -16.33 -1.41
C TYR A 421 5.85 -17.44 -0.39
N VAL A 422 5.32 -17.23 0.81
CA VAL A 422 5.33 -18.26 1.85
C VAL A 422 4.63 -19.51 1.31
N SER A 423 5.39 -20.61 1.17
CA SER A 423 4.82 -21.91 0.81
C SER A 423 3.85 -22.35 1.91
N GLU A 424 2.72 -22.95 1.50
CA GLU A 424 1.80 -23.61 2.43
C GLU A 424 2.56 -24.49 3.39
N ARG A 425 2.08 -24.54 4.64
CA ARG A 425 2.61 -25.45 5.65
C ARG A 425 2.53 -26.86 5.06
N GLU A 426 3.66 -27.41 4.59
CA GLU A 426 3.75 -28.85 4.41
C GLU A 426 3.31 -29.44 5.75
N GLU A 427 2.33 -30.33 5.73
CA GLU A 427 1.92 -31.14 6.88
C GLU A 427 3.11 -31.96 7.39
N LYS A 428 4.08 -31.31 8.03
CA LYS A 428 5.11 -31.97 8.80
C LYS A 428 4.50 -32.33 10.13
N GLU A 429 3.97 -33.55 10.10
CA GLU A 429 3.81 -34.50 11.19
C GLU A 429 2.64 -34.23 12.15
N LYS A 430 1.54 -34.90 11.80
CA LYS A 430 0.69 -35.69 12.70
C LYS A 430 1.30 -35.90 14.09
N HIS A 431 0.53 -35.53 15.11
CA HIS A 431 0.52 -36.10 16.46
C HIS A 431 1.69 -37.04 16.82
N PRO A 432 2.64 -36.63 17.68
CA PRO A 432 3.16 -37.54 18.66
C PRO A 432 2.12 -37.63 19.78
N GLY A 433 1.09 -38.43 19.56
CA GLY A 433 0.45 -39.06 20.70
C GLY A 433 1.49 -39.96 21.35
N ARG A 434 2.00 -39.59 22.53
CA ARG A 434 2.13 -40.49 23.68
C ARG A 434 2.86 -39.85 24.88
N SER A 435 2.12 -39.86 25.99
CA SER A 435 2.54 -40.15 27.37
C SER A 435 3.70 -39.38 27.99
N ARG A 436 3.31 -38.60 29.01
CA ARG A 436 4.07 -38.31 30.23
C ARG A 436 4.83 -39.53 30.76
N PRO A 437 5.92 -39.30 31.50
CA PRO A 437 5.97 -39.65 32.92
C PRO A 437 5.47 -38.51 33.81
#